data_AF-A0A830DGP5-F1
#
_entry.id   AF-A0A830DGP5-F1
#
_cell.length_a   1.000
_cell.length_b   1.000
_cell.length_c   1.000
_cell.angle_alpha   90.00
_cell.angle_beta   90.00
_cell.angle_gamma   90.00
#
_symmetry.space_group_name_H-M   'P 1'
#
loop_
_entity.id
_entity.type
_entity.pdbx_description
1 polymer ?
#
loop_
_entity_poly.entity_id
_entity_poly.type
_entity_poly.pdbx_seq_one_letter_code
_entity_poly.pdbx_strand_id
1 'polypeptide(L)'
;MKGKDTFYGVFLRVDMPGVGKESVKVRIEKDTVIMKGEGQKDFEDDELGPRYYFSIQLPIEQYNTDGVKANMVNGVLKVFVPKFKLKERTNLLHVTVF
;
A
#
# COMPACT_ATOMS: atom_id res chain seq x y z
N MET A 1 16.37 26.69 -1.57
CA MET A 1 15.02 26.09 -1.36
C MET A 1 15.11 24.61 -1.67
N LYS A 2 14.97 23.71 -0.68
CA LYS A 2 14.95 22.26 -0.92
C LYS A 2 13.73 21.94 -1.78
N GLY A 3 13.94 21.34 -2.95
CA GLY A 3 12.86 20.94 -3.86
C GLY A 3 11.84 20.08 -3.13
N LYS A 4 10.56 20.32 -3.41
CA LYS A 4 9.48 19.41 -3.01
C LYS A 4 9.77 18.06 -3.68
N ASP A 5 10.25 17.07 -2.92
CA ASP A 5 10.31 15.70 -3.41
C ASP A 5 8.87 15.22 -3.68
N THR A 6 8.48 15.23 -4.95
CA THR A 6 7.23 14.62 -5.40
C THR A 6 7.43 13.10 -5.41
N PHE A 7 6.93 12.42 -4.38
CA PHE A 7 6.96 10.97 -4.32
C PHE A 7 5.88 10.39 -5.25
N TYR A 8 6.27 9.85 -6.39
CA TYR A 8 5.39 9.07 -7.26
C TYR A 8 5.12 7.71 -6.61
N GLY A 9 3.87 7.25 -6.57
CA GLY A 9 3.50 6.00 -5.91
C GLY A 9 2.02 5.67 -6.02
N VAL A 10 1.62 4.55 -5.45
CA VAL A 10 0.22 4.12 -5.34
C VAL A 10 -0.31 4.48 -3.96
N PHE A 11 -1.47 5.13 -3.92
CA PHE A 11 -2.22 5.38 -2.71
C PHE A 11 -3.43 4.45 -2.66
N LEU A 12 -3.53 3.66 -1.60
CA LEU A 12 -4.67 2.80 -1.30
C LEU A 12 -5.42 3.37 -0.10
N ARG A 13 -6.73 3.47 -0.23
CA ARG A 13 -7.65 3.82 0.85
C ARG A 13 -8.65 2.68 1.01
N VAL A 14 -8.69 2.08 2.19
CA VAL A 14 -9.59 0.96 2.51
C VAL A 14 -10.39 1.31 3.75
N ASP A 15 -11.71 1.26 3.64
CA ASP A 15 -12.61 1.46 4.77
C ASP A 15 -12.67 0.14 5.58
N MET A 16 -12.31 0.24 6.86
CA MET A 16 -12.28 -0.85 7.85
C MET A 16 -12.91 -0.36 9.17
N PRO A 17 -14.19 0.02 9.18
CA PRO A 17 -14.88 0.45 10.41
C PRO A 17 -14.86 -0.68 11.46
N GLY A 18 -14.80 -0.30 12.74
CA GLY A 18 -14.71 -1.26 13.86
C GLY A 18 -13.33 -1.90 14.05
N VAL A 19 -12.32 -1.56 13.22
CA VAL A 19 -10.96 -2.08 13.35
C VAL A 19 -10.02 -1.02 13.95
N GLY A 20 -9.36 -1.37 15.05
CA GLY A 20 -8.29 -0.58 15.66
C GLY A 20 -6.95 -0.76 14.93
N LYS A 21 -6.03 0.20 15.10
CA LYS A 21 -4.73 0.23 14.39
C LYS A 21 -3.90 -1.03 14.67
N GLU A 22 -3.89 -1.47 15.91
CA GLU A 22 -3.19 -2.65 16.43
C GLU A 22 -3.68 -3.97 15.80
N SER A 23 -4.91 -3.99 15.30
CA SER A 23 -5.50 -5.15 14.63
C SER A 23 -5.37 -5.12 13.11
N VAL A 24 -4.70 -4.11 12.55
CA VAL A 24 -4.38 -4.04 11.12
C VAL A 24 -3.03 -4.69 10.83
N LYS A 25 -3.01 -5.54 9.81
CA LYS A 25 -1.77 -6.13 9.27
C LYS A 25 -1.65 -5.79 7.79
N VAL A 26 -0.55 -5.13 7.43
CA VAL A 26 -0.16 -4.86 6.04
C VAL A 26 1.09 -5.67 5.74
N ARG A 27 1.06 -6.48 4.67
CA ARG A 27 2.18 -7.34 4.27
C ARG A 27 2.33 -7.31 2.75
N ILE A 28 3.54 -7.63 2.31
CA ILE A 28 3.83 -7.86 0.90
C ILE A 28 4.27 -9.31 0.78
N GLU A 29 3.56 -10.08 -0.03
CA GLU A 29 3.89 -11.46 -0.32
C GLU A 29 4.00 -11.62 -1.84
N LYS A 30 5.21 -11.96 -2.31
CA LYS A 30 5.57 -11.95 -3.73
C LYS A 30 5.31 -10.56 -4.33
N ASP A 31 4.32 -10.45 -5.21
CA ASP A 31 3.89 -9.22 -5.87
C ASP A 31 2.56 -8.69 -5.34
N THR A 32 2.10 -9.18 -4.18
CA THR A 32 0.77 -8.84 -3.64
C THR A 32 0.90 -8.07 -2.34
N VAL A 33 0.34 -6.87 -2.32
CA VAL A 33 0.10 -6.14 -1.07
C VAL A 33 -1.19 -6.67 -0.46
N ILE A 34 -1.09 -7.21 0.76
CA ILE A 34 -2.20 -7.80 1.51
C ILE A 34 -2.46 -6.94 2.73
N MET A 35 -3.73 -6.56 2.92
CA MET A 35 -4.21 -5.78 4.06
C MET A 35 -5.31 -6.57 4.75
N LYS A 36 -5.13 -6.84 6.05
CA LYS A 36 -6.09 -7.53 6.89
C LYS A 36 -6.44 -6.66 8.09
N GLY A 37 -7.70 -6.70 8.50
CA GLY A 37 -8.18 -6.02 9.70
C GLY A 37 -9.19 -6.91 10.43
N GLU A 38 -9.06 -7.00 11.75
CA GLU A 38 -9.98 -7.75 12.60
C GLU A 38 -10.47 -6.83 13.73
N GLY A 39 -11.76 -6.54 13.75
CA GLY A 39 -12.40 -5.75 14.79
C GLY A 39 -12.82 -6.60 15.98
N GLN A 40 -13.10 -5.93 17.10
CA GLN A 40 -13.70 -6.59 18.25
C GLN A 40 -15.20 -6.78 18.03
N LYS A 41 -15.80 -7.62 18.87
CA LYS A 41 -17.26 -7.76 18.94
C LYS A 41 -17.83 -6.49 19.55
N ASP A 42 -18.97 -6.03 19.03
CA ASP A 42 -19.67 -4.88 19.59
C ASP A 42 -20.69 -5.33 20.66
N PHE A 43 -21.22 -6.55 20.54
CA PHE A 43 -22.16 -7.14 21.49
C PHE A 43 -21.67 -8.50 22.03
N GLU A 44 -22.07 -8.84 23.26
CA GLU A 44 -21.71 -10.14 23.89
C GLU A 44 -22.22 -11.34 23.10
N ASP A 45 -23.39 -11.21 22.46
CA ASP A 45 -24.01 -12.25 21.63
C ASP A 45 -23.40 -12.37 20.23
N ASP A 46 -22.54 -11.44 19.81
CA ASP A 46 -21.88 -11.55 18.49
C ASP A 46 -20.91 -12.73 18.50
N GLU A 47 -20.96 -13.61 17.50
CA GLU A 47 -20.00 -14.72 17.41
C GLU A 47 -18.59 -14.22 17.05
N LEU A 48 -18.48 -13.17 16.22
CA LEU A 48 -17.23 -12.60 15.71
C LEU A 48 -17.36 -11.10 15.42
N GLY A 49 -16.30 -10.33 15.64
CA GLY A 49 -16.19 -8.94 15.18
C GLY A 49 -15.96 -8.82 13.67
N PRO A 50 -15.99 -7.60 13.10
CA PRO A 50 -15.86 -7.38 11.67
C PRO A 50 -14.47 -7.80 11.16
N ARG A 51 -14.42 -8.42 9.99
CA ARG A 51 -13.17 -8.89 9.37
C ARG A 51 -13.05 -8.35 7.96
N TYR A 52 -11.90 -7.75 7.67
CA TYR A 52 -11.58 -7.18 6.37
C TYR A 52 -10.38 -7.85 5.76
N TYR A 53 -10.48 -8.16 4.48
CA TYR A 53 -9.39 -8.65 3.65
C TYR A 53 -9.38 -7.86 2.34
N PHE A 54 -8.24 -7.25 2.03
CA PHE A 54 -7.99 -6.62 0.75
C PHE A 54 -6.63 -7.05 0.23
N SER A 55 -6.53 -7.29 -1.07
CA SER A 55 -5.26 -7.57 -1.73
C SER A 55 -5.19 -6.94 -3.10
N ILE A 56 -4.03 -6.43 -3.47
CA ILE A 56 -3.75 -5.91 -4.80
C ILE A 56 -2.39 -6.40 -5.29
N GLN A 57 -2.34 -6.87 -6.53
CA GLN A 57 -1.09 -7.17 -7.19
C GLN A 57 -0.47 -5.88 -7.73
N LEU A 58 0.82 -5.69 -7.44
CA LEU A 58 1.63 -4.61 -7.97
C LEU A 58 2.88 -5.22 -8.60
N PRO A 59 3.34 -4.74 -9.77
CA PRO A 59 4.62 -5.16 -10.33
C PRO A 59 5.75 -4.64 -9.42
N ILE A 60 6.15 -5.44 -8.43
CA ILE A 60 6.88 -4.97 -7.25
C ILE A 60 8.25 -4.38 -7.60
N GLU A 61 8.83 -4.80 -8.73
CA GLU A 61 10.06 -4.27 -9.31
C GLU A 61 10.02 -2.76 -9.59
N GLN A 62 8.82 -2.17 -9.76
CA GLN A 62 8.63 -0.74 -9.96
C GLN A 62 8.48 0.05 -8.65
N TYR A 63 8.41 -0.63 -7.50
CA TYR A 63 8.04 -0.04 -6.22
C TYR A 63 9.10 -0.25 -5.14
N ASN A 64 9.33 0.80 -4.34
CA ASN A 64 10.16 0.74 -3.15
C ASN A 64 9.34 0.17 -1.99
N THR A 65 9.41 -1.13 -1.77
CA THR A 65 8.71 -1.85 -0.71
C THR A 65 9.16 -1.44 0.69
N ASP A 66 10.44 -1.09 0.86
CA ASP A 66 10.99 -0.66 2.15
C ASP A 66 10.46 0.72 2.56
N GLY A 67 10.01 1.51 1.57
CA GLY A 67 9.43 2.83 1.75
C GLY A 67 7.92 2.83 1.99
N VAL A 68 7.26 1.66 2.11
CA VAL A 68 5.81 1.56 2.31
C VAL A 68 5.42 2.21 3.62
N LYS A 69 4.36 3.03 3.57
CA LYS A 69 3.80 3.69 4.75
C LYS A 69 2.33 3.32 4.89
N ALA A 70 1.92 3.00 6.11
CA ALA A 70 0.53 2.71 6.43
C ALA A 70 0.08 3.55 7.63
N ASN A 71 -1.16 4.02 7.59
CA ASN A 71 -1.77 4.79 8.66
C ASN A 71 -3.24 4.39 8.80
N MET A 72 -3.66 4.01 10.00
CA MET A 72 -5.04 3.67 10.33
C MET A 72 -5.61 4.76 11.23
N VAL A 73 -6.63 5.47 10.75
CA VAL A 73 -7.30 6.56 11.50
C VAL A 73 -8.80 6.45 11.25
N ASN A 74 -9.59 6.48 12.34
CA ASN A 74 -11.06 6.50 12.32
C ASN A 74 -11.68 5.43 11.42
N GLY A 75 -11.20 4.18 11.53
CA GLY A 75 -11.72 3.09 10.72
C GLY A 75 -11.31 3.13 9.24
N VAL A 76 -10.32 3.93 8.85
CA VAL A 76 -9.84 4.01 7.46
C VAL A 76 -8.34 3.74 7.40
N LEU A 77 -7.96 2.70 6.67
CA LEU A 77 -6.57 2.36 6.38
C LEU A 77 -6.10 3.10 5.12
N LYS A 78 -5.04 3.88 5.26
CA LYS A 78 -4.35 4.55 4.16
C LYS A 78 -2.97 3.93 3.99
N VAL A 79 -2.69 3.40 2.81
CA VAL A 79 -1.37 2.83 2.47
C VAL A 79 -0.78 3.59 1.28
N PHE A 80 0.48 3.96 1.40
CA PHE A 80 1.27 4.52 0.32
C PHE A 80 2.39 3.56 -0.03
N VAL A 81 2.44 3.14 -1.29
CA VAL A 81 3.50 2.31 -1.87
C VAL A 81 4.30 3.17 -2.85
N PRO A 82 5.49 3.65 -2.47
CA PRO A 82 6.29 4.50 -3.34
C PRO A 82 6.78 3.74 -4.58
N LYS A 83 6.81 4.40 -5.74
CA LYS A 83 7.54 3.91 -6.91
C LYS A 83 9.02 4.24 -6.75
N PHE A 84 9.90 3.41 -7.32
CA PHE A 84 11.27 3.84 -7.55
C PHE A 84 11.25 5.08 -8.46
N LYS A 85 12.10 6.07 -8.19
CA LYS A 85 12.29 7.17 -9.14
C LYS A 85 12.74 6.52 -10.45
N LEU A 86 11.96 6.69 -11.53
CA LEU A 86 12.47 6.40 -12.87
C LEU A 86 13.72 7.26 -13.02
N LYS A 87 14.91 6.65 -13.01
CA LYS A 87 16.03 7.28 -13.70
C LYS A 87 15.51 7.56 -15.10
N GLU A 88 15.46 8.82 -15.50
CA GLU A 88 15.19 9.21 -16.87
C GLU A 88 16.06 8.31 -17.74
N ARG A 89 15.46 7.31 -18.40
CA ARG A 89 16.19 6.52 -19.38
C ARG A 89 16.34 7.46 -20.56
N THR A 90 17.47 8.15 -20.63
CA THR A 90 17.93 8.76 -21.87
C THR A 90 18.26 7.61 -22.82
N ASN A 91 17.23 6.97 -23.37
CA ASN A 91 17.37 5.97 -24.42
C ASN A 91 17.72 6.72 -25.72
N LEU A 92 18.95 7.23 -25.81
CA LEU A 92 19.59 7.49 -27.10
C LEU A 92 19.94 6.13 -27.68
N LEU A 93 18.96 5.49 -28.32
CA LEU A 93 19.20 4.31 -29.13
C LEU A 93 19.98 4.79 -30.35
N HIS A 94 21.30 4.58 -30.37
CA HIS A 94 22.06 4.65 -31.60
C HIS A 94 21.57 3.52 -32.50
N VAL A 95 20.82 3.88 -33.54
CA VAL A 95 20.46 2.97 -34.62
C VAL A 95 21.43 3.21 -35.76
N THR A 96 22.21 2.19 -36.11
CA THR A 96 23.05 2.22 -37.31
C THR A 96 22.16 2.00 -38.53
N VAL A 97 22.20 2.93 -39.47
CA VAL A 97 21.56 2.79 -40.79
C VAL A 97 22.57 2.09 -41.71
N PHE A 98 22.12 1.05 -42.41
CA PHE A 98 22.87 0.34 -43.45
C PHE A 98 22.38 0.76 -44.83
#